data_AF-A0A8I1UC16-F1
#
_entry.id   AF-A0A8I1UC16-F1
#
_cell.length_a   1.000
_cell.length_b   1.000
_cell.length_c   1.000
_cell.angle_alpha   90.00
_cell.angle_beta   90.00
_cell.angle_gamma   90.00
#
_symmetry.space_group_name_H-M   'P 1'
#
loop_
_entity.id
_entity.type
_entity.pdbx_description
1 polymer ?
#
loop_
_entity_poly.entity_id
_entity_poly.type
_entity_poly.pdbx_seq_one_letter_code
_entity_poly.pdbx_strand_id
1 'polypeptide(L)'
;MNPAYLGGLVIGATIGSLIIGGLLGWAIHKITRLDYAIADGIGTLVLPIIIVFANPSNRLDPLTTWLVYGAAALIAYFILRLLRRWMQRPRRAKTE
;
A
#
# COMPACT_ATOMS: atom_id res chain seq x y z
N MET A 1 9.89 8.11 -22.07
CA MET A 1 10.30 7.40 -20.83
C MET A 1 10.40 5.91 -21.13
N ASN A 2 11.41 5.22 -20.59
CA ASN A 2 11.60 3.79 -20.83
C ASN A 2 10.50 2.98 -20.10
N PRO A 3 9.70 2.14 -20.78
CA PRO A 3 8.66 1.33 -20.14
C PRO A 3 9.21 0.39 -19.04
N ALA A 4 10.45 -0.09 -19.17
CA ALA A 4 11.10 -0.90 -18.13
C ALA A 4 11.34 -0.09 -16.85
N TYR A 5 11.66 1.19 -16.97
CA TYR A 5 11.83 2.09 -15.81
C TYR A 5 10.50 2.32 -15.09
N LEU A 6 9.42 2.57 -15.83
CA LEU A 6 8.08 2.72 -15.25
C LEU A 6 7.60 1.42 -14.58
N GLY A 7 7.84 0.27 -15.22
CA GLY A 7 7.52 -1.03 -14.63
C GLY A 7 8.27 -1.29 -13.33
N GLY A 8 9.57 -1.03 -13.30
CA GLY A 8 10.39 -1.14 -12.09
C GLY A 8 9.92 -0.20 -10.97
N LEU A 9 9.54 1.03 -11.33
CA LEU A 9 9.04 2.03 -10.38
C LEU A 9 7.70 1.62 -9.77
N VAL A 10 6.75 1.12 -10.57
CA VAL A 10 5.47 0.59 -10.08
C VAL A 10 5.69 -0.59 -9.14
N ILE A 11 6.55 -1.54 -9.50
CA ILE A 11 6.84 -2.72 -8.67
C ILE A 11 7.49 -2.30 -7.35
N GLY A 12 8.53 -1.45 -7.40
CA GLY A 12 9.22 -0.95 -6.22
C GLY A 12 8.28 -0.15 -5.31
N ALA A 13 7.46 0.73 -5.88
CA ALA A 13 6.45 1.50 -5.14
C ALA A 13 5.38 0.60 -4.50
N THR A 14 4.99 -0.49 -5.18
CA THR A 14 4.02 -1.45 -4.65
C THR A 14 4.59 -2.18 -3.44
N ILE A 15 5.83 -2.68 -3.54
CA ILE A 15 6.51 -3.36 -2.43
C ILE A 15 6.71 -2.39 -1.25
N GLY A 16 7.15 -1.16 -1.52
CA GLY A 16 7.27 -0.12 -0.49
C GLY A 16 5.94 0.18 0.19
N SER A 17 4.86 0.30 -0.59
CA SER A 17 3.50 0.53 -0.08
C SER A 17 2.96 -0.65 0.73
N LEU A 18 3.29 -1.89 0.37
CA LEU A 18 2.92 -3.07 1.15
C LEU A 18 3.57 -3.05 2.53
N ILE A 19 4.86 -2.78 2.58
CA ILE A 19 5.63 -2.81 3.83
C ILE A 19 5.23 -1.61 4.70
N ILE A 20 5.41 -0.40 4.19
CA ILE A 20 5.20 0.84 4.96
C ILE A 20 3.71 1.05 5.21
N GLY A 21 2.87 0.90 4.18
CA GLY A 21 1.43 1.07 4.31
C GLY A 21 0.78 0.00 5.19
N GLY A 22 1.27 -1.24 5.14
CA GLY A 22 0.82 -2.31 6.04
C GLY A 22 1.21 -2.08 7.50
N LEU A 23 2.46 -1.65 7.75
CA LEU A 23 2.94 -1.27 9.09
C LEU A 23 2.16 -0.07 9.64
N LEU A 24 1.97 0.96 8.82
CA LEU A 24 1.24 2.16 9.21
C LEU A 24 -0.25 1.84 9.45
N GLY A 25 -0.87 1.03 8.59
CA GLY A 25 -2.24 0.57 8.79
C GLY A 25 -2.39 -0.27 10.07
N TRP A 26 -1.40 -1.10 10.40
CA TRP A 26 -1.37 -1.80 11.69
C TRP A 26 -1.26 -0.84 12.88
N ALA A 27 -0.38 0.16 12.81
CA ALA A 27 -0.22 1.16 13.86
C ALA A 27 -1.50 1.99 14.05
N ILE A 28 -2.12 2.45 12.96
CA ILE A 28 -3.40 3.17 12.97
C ILE A 28 -4.48 2.31 13.61
N HIS A 29 -4.61 1.04 13.22
CA HIS A 29 -5.56 0.11 13.83
C HIS A 29 -5.33 -0.01 15.34
N LYS A 30 -4.08 -0.14 15.79
CA LYS A 30 -3.76 -0.26 17.22
C LYS A 30 -4.14 0.98 18.03
N ILE A 31 -3.91 2.16 17.48
CA ILE A 31 -4.17 3.44 18.17
C ILE A 31 -5.68 3.76 18.16
N THR A 32 -6.32 3.60 17.01
CA THR A 32 -7.70 4.08 16.79
C THR A 32 -8.77 3.00 16.96
N ARG A 33 -8.36 1.72 17.02
CA ARG A 33 -9.25 0.54 16.99
C ARG A 33 -10.18 0.49 15.75
N LEU A 34 -9.87 1.24 14.68
CA LEU A 34 -10.60 1.19 13.40
C LEU A 34 -10.48 -0.18 12.75
N ASP A 35 -11.44 -0.55 11.90
CA ASP A 35 -11.31 -1.76 11.09
C ASP A 35 -10.00 -1.77 10.28
N TYR A 36 -9.33 -2.92 10.24
CA TYR A 36 -8.08 -3.04 9.48
C TYR A 36 -8.23 -2.65 8.00
N ALA A 37 -9.41 -2.83 7.41
CA ALA A 37 -9.69 -2.40 6.04
C ALA A 37 -9.64 -0.88 5.87
N ILE A 38 -10.02 -0.12 6.89
CA ILE A 38 -9.96 1.35 6.89
C ILE A 38 -8.52 1.78 7.21
N ALA A 39 -7.92 1.16 8.22
CA ALA A 39 -6.58 1.49 8.66
C ALA A 39 -5.52 1.24 7.58
N ASP A 40 -5.60 0.11 6.85
CA ASP A 40 -4.74 -0.17 5.70
C ASP A 40 -4.98 0.79 4.54
N GLY A 41 -6.23 1.21 4.32
CA GLY A 41 -6.56 2.20 3.30
C GLY A 41 -5.86 3.53 3.60
N ILE A 42 -5.92 3.98 4.84
CA ILE A 42 -5.23 5.20 5.29
C ILE A 42 -3.70 4.99 5.18
N GLY A 43 -3.18 3.87 5.68
CA GLY A 43 -1.74 3.60 5.69
C GLY A 43 -1.12 3.56 4.30
N THR A 44 -1.82 2.97 3.33
CA THR A 44 -1.35 2.89 1.94
C THR A 44 -1.50 4.21 1.18
N LEU A 45 -2.53 5.02 1.46
CA LEU A 45 -2.75 6.32 0.82
C LEU A 45 -1.83 7.43 1.34
N VAL A 46 -1.31 7.32 2.56
CA VAL A 46 -0.34 8.28 3.10
C VAL A 46 0.95 8.31 2.27
N LEU A 47 1.37 7.17 1.71
CA LEU A 47 2.61 7.07 0.95
C LEU A 47 2.63 7.93 -0.33
N PRO A 48 1.66 7.84 -1.26
CA PRO A 48 1.62 8.70 -2.44
C PRO A 48 1.50 10.18 -2.07
N ILE A 49 0.76 10.51 -1.00
CA ILE A 49 0.64 11.90 -0.51
C ILE A 49 2.02 12.41 -0.09
N ILE A 50 2.74 11.69 0.78
CA ILE A 50 4.08 12.11 1.22
C ILE A 50 5.02 12.25 0.03
N ILE A 51 5.01 11.30 -0.91
CA ILE A 51 5.93 11.32 -2.06
C ILE A 51 5.67 12.52 -2.97
N VAL A 52 4.41 12.87 -3.22
CA VAL A 52 4.05 14.02 -4.05
C VAL A 52 4.42 15.34 -3.38
N PHE A 53 4.15 15.47 -2.08
CA PHE A 53 4.34 16.74 -1.37
C PHE A 53 5.76 16.94 -0.79
N ALA A 54 6.48 15.86 -0.48
CA ALA A 54 7.81 15.91 0.14
C ALA A 54 8.98 15.80 -0.85
N ASN A 55 8.73 15.39 -2.11
CA ASN A 55 9.77 15.33 -3.15
C ASN A 55 9.50 16.35 -4.28
N PRO A 56 9.87 17.62 -4.10
CA PRO A 56 9.81 18.63 -5.16
C PRO A 56 10.84 18.38 -6.29
N SER A 57 11.80 17.47 -6.08
CA SER A 57 12.86 17.11 -7.04
C SER A 57 12.50 15.98 -8.00
N ASN A 58 11.25 15.49 -7.97
CA ASN A 58 10.82 14.41 -8.85
C ASN A 58 10.87 14.86 -10.31
N ARG A 59 11.63 14.10 -11.12
CA ARG A 59 11.74 14.31 -12.58
C ARG A 59 10.48 13.89 -13.35
N LEU A 60 9.45 13.45 -12.62
CA LEU A 60 8.18 12.98 -13.16
C LEU A 60 7.14 14.06 -12.99
N ASP A 61 6.29 14.25 -14.01
CA ASP A 61 5.14 15.13 -13.89
C ASP A 61 4.28 14.73 -12.69
N PRO A 62 3.70 15.71 -11.96
CA PRO A 62 2.90 15.44 -10.76
C PRO A 62 1.80 14.41 -11.02
N LEU A 63 1.17 14.46 -12.19
CA LEU A 63 0.12 13.54 -12.59
C LEU A 63 0.64 12.10 -12.78
N THR A 64 1.82 11.92 -13.37
CA THR A 64 2.45 10.60 -13.52
C THR A 64 2.85 10.02 -12.16
N THR A 65 3.37 10.86 -11.27
CA THR A 65 3.67 10.47 -9.88
C THR A 65 2.39 9.98 -9.17
N TRP A 66 1.30 10.75 -9.24
CA TRP A 66 0.01 10.33 -8.68
C TRP A 66 -0.49 9.01 -9.26
N LEU A 67 -0.41 8.82 -10.57
CA LEU A 67 -0.85 7.59 -11.21
C LEU A 67 -0.02 6.38 -10.80
N VAL A 68 1.32 6.51 -10.80
CA VAL A 68 2.20 5.37 -10.49
C VAL A 68 2.09 5.00 -9.01
N TYR A 69 2.25 5.97 -8.10
CA TYR A 69 2.22 5.69 -6.67
C TYR A 69 0.79 5.42 -6.18
N GLY A 70 -0.23 6.02 -6.80
CA GLY A 70 -1.63 5.72 -6.52
C GLY A 70 -2.03 4.31 -6.97
N ALA A 71 -1.62 3.88 -8.18
CA ALA A 71 -1.82 2.51 -8.64
C ALA A 71 -1.09 1.50 -7.75
N ALA A 72 0.15 1.78 -7.37
CA ALA A 72 0.92 0.97 -6.45
C ALA A 72 0.25 0.84 -5.07
N ALA A 73 -0.26 1.96 -4.52
CA ALA A 73 -0.98 1.97 -3.25
C ALA A 73 -2.28 1.16 -3.32
N LEU A 74 -3.03 1.28 -4.42
CA LEU A 74 -4.25 0.47 -4.65
C LEU A 74 -3.93 -1.03 -4.72
N ILE A 75 -2.90 -1.41 -5.49
CA ILE A 75 -2.47 -2.82 -5.57
C ILE A 75 -2.07 -3.33 -4.19
N ALA A 76 -1.25 -2.56 -3.46
CA ALA A 76 -0.83 -2.90 -2.10
C ALA A 76 -2.03 -3.06 -1.15
N TYR A 77 -3.01 -2.16 -1.21
CA TYR A 77 -4.22 -2.22 -0.41
C TYR A 77 -5.01 -3.52 -0.64
N PHE A 78 -5.24 -3.89 -1.91
CA PHE A 78 -5.95 -5.13 -2.23
C PHE A 78 -5.20 -6.37 -1.77
N ILE A 79 -3.87 -6.39 -1.90
CA ILE A 79 -3.03 -7.48 -1.40
C ILE A 79 -3.11 -7.57 0.13
N LEU A 80 -2.98 -6.45 0.85
CA LEU A 80 -3.12 -6.43 2.32
C LEU A 80 -4.50 -6.90 2.76
N ARG A 81 -5.55 -6.43 2.09
CA ARG A 81 -6.93 -6.86 2.36
C ARG A 81 -7.11 -8.35 2.15
N LEU A 82 -6.55 -8.90 1.08
CA LEU A 82 -6.57 -10.33 0.81
C LEU A 82 -5.80 -11.10 1.89
N LEU A 83 -4.58 -10.68 2.21
CA LEU A 83 -3.72 -11.31 3.19
C LEU A 83 -4.38 -11.36 4.58
N ARG A 84 -5.00 -10.27 5.02
CA ARG A 84 -5.73 -10.23 6.30
C ARG A 84 -6.95 -11.14 6.31
N ARG A 85 -7.72 -11.18 5.21
CA ARG A 85 -8.83 -12.14 5.08
C ARG A 85 -8.34 -13.58 5.18
N TRP A 86 -7.19 -13.88 4.59
CA TRP A 86 -6.58 -15.21 4.68
C TRP A 86 -6.11 -15.54 6.10
N MET A 87 -5.48 -14.60 6.80
CA MET A 87 -5.06 -14.78 8.20
C MET A 87 -6.24 -14.94 9.17
N GLN A 88 -7.37 -14.29 8.89
CA GLN A 88 -8.59 -14.39 9.70
C GLN A 88 -9.41 -15.66 9.43
N ARG A 89 -9.10 -16.43 8.37
CA ARG A 89 -9.75 -17.72 8.18
C ARG A 89 -9.28 -18.65 9.31
N PRO A 90 -10.20 -19.16 10.15
CA PRO A 90 -9.82 -20.13 11.15
C PRO A 90 -9.19 -21.30 10.42
N ARG A 91 -7.95 -21.64 10.82
CA ARG A 91 -7.29 -22.90 10.48
C ARG A 91 -8.34 -23.97 10.77
N ARG A 92 -8.99 -24.51 9.74
CA ARG A 92 -9.99 -25.57 9.91
C ARG A 92 -9.29 -26.61 10.77
N ALA A 93 -9.82 -26.83 11.97
CA ALA A 93 -9.36 -27.90 12.83
C ALA A 93 -9.33 -29.15 11.95
N LYS A 94 -8.15 -29.76 11.82
CA LYS A 94 -8.08 -31.15 11.39
C LYS A 94 -8.82 -31.93 12.47
N THR A 95 -10.09 -32.20 12.22
CA THR A 95 -10.82 -33.26 12.89
C THR A 95 -10.24 -34.56 12.34
N GLU A 96 -9.30 -35.13 13.08
CA GLU A 96 -8.97 -36.56 13.07
C GLU A 96 -8.84 -37.01 14.52
#